data_AF-A0A0K2SW67-F1
#
_entry.id   AF-A0A0K2SW67-F1
#
_cell.length_a   1.000
_cell.length_b   1.000
_cell.length_c   1.000
_cell.angle_alpha   90.00
_cell.angle_beta   90.00
_cell.angle_gamma   90.00
#
_symmetry.space_group_name_H-M   'P 1'
#
loop_
_entity.id
_entity.type
_entity.pdbx_description
1 polymer ?
#
loop_
_entity_poly.entity_id
_entity_poly.type
_entity_poly.pdbx_seq_one_letter_code
_entity_poly.pdbx_strand_id
1 'polypeptide(L)'
;MDTNAVKTSGGEISSLYSSLSVQSDKIEVQNSRKDLTDEQKVFLERRKFRRKEMREQGSQLSSSYVSGNLFASKPLGIFPPGFKEKDCNIDLKTWDECLQRDLEIIMTPRPKNFLEEMILMTDKGMLWELPLNNEFGINDEEIEPFHLHVFLEKHLESWCPKTGPIRHFMELVTVGLSKNPYMSVQKKIEHIQWFESYLMASDKQEIFNIMETESSTFLPKS
;
A
#
# COMPACT_ATOMS: atom_id res chain seq x y z
N MET A 1 4.69 26.83 -25.42
CA MET A 1 5.32 25.52 -25.21
C MET A 1 6.43 25.78 -24.23
N ASP A 2 6.18 25.68 -22.94
CA ASP A 2 7.21 25.93 -21.93
C ASP A 2 7.05 24.88 -20.82
N THR A 3 7.96 23.91 -20.86
CA THR A 3 8.10 22.80 -19.93
C THR A 3 8.83 23.29 -18.69
N ASN A 4 8.10 23.49 -17.59
CA ASN A 4 8.71 23.73 -16.28
C ASN A 4 9.21 22.40 -15.70
N ALA A 5 10.49 22.13 -15.92
CA ALA A 5 11.23 21.06 -15.25
C ALA A 5 11.43 21.42 -13.78
N VAL A 6 10.68 20.74 -12.90
CA VAL A 6 10.91 20.78 -11.45
C VAL A 6 12.21 20.04 -11.16
N LYS A 7 13.28 20.80 -10.88
CA LYS A 7 14.51 20.28 -10.29
C LYS A 7 14.22 19.86 -8.85
N THR A 8 13.89 18.59 -8.64
CA THR A 8 13.91 18.00 -7.31
C THR A 8 15.33 17.59 -6.93
N SER A 9 15.68 17.92 -5.70
CA SER A 9 16.95 17.80 -4.98
C SER A 9 17.47 16.37 -4.97
N GLY A 10 18.20 15.96 -6.02
CA GLY A 10 19.00 14.72 -6.02
C GLY A 10 20.05 14.64 -4.90
N GLY A 11 20.27 15.72 -4.15
CA GLY A 11 21.15 15.75 -2.98
C GLY A 11 20.60 15.02 -1.75
N GLU A 12 19.28 15.02 -1.52
CA GLU A 12 18.71 14.48 -0.27
C GLU A 12 18.69 12.95 -0.27
N ILE A 13 18.37 12.32 -1.39
CA ILE A 13 18.41 10.86 -1.54
C ILE A 13 19.85 10.34 -1.41
N SER A 14 20.83 11.05 -1.98
CA SER A 14 22.25 10.69 -1.85
C SER A 14 22.75 10.74 -0.40
N SER A 15 22.22 11.68 0.40
CA SER A 15 22.57 11.82 1.81
C SER A 15 22.02 10.69 2.67
N LEU A 16 20.84 10.17 2.35
CA LEU A 16 20.20 9.04 3.05
C LEU A 16 20.90 7.71 2.75
N TYR A 17 21.35 7.49 1.51
CA TYR A 17 22.20 6.34 1.16
C TYR A 17 23.58 6.41 1.84
N SER A 18 24.10 7.62 2.10
CA SER A 18 25.36 7.80 2.83
C SER A 18 25.25 7.43 4.32
N SER A 19 24.09 7.60 4.95
CA SER A 19 23.87 7.22 6.35
C SER A 19 23.57 5.74 6.57
N LEU A 20 23.09 5.03 5.53
CA LEU A 20 22.89 3.57 5.55
C LEU A 20 24.15 2.78 5.16
N SER A 21 25.24 3.47 4.81
CA SER A 21 26.54 2.82 4.65
C SER A 21 27.00 2.35 6.03
N VAL A 22 27.06 1.03 6.22
CA VAL A 22 27.77 0.41 7.32
C VAL A 22 29.14 1.09 7.38
N GLN A 23 29.40 1.84 8.45
CA GLN A 23 30.73 2.33 8.75
C GLN A 23 31.61 1.09 8.95
N SER A 24 32.19 0.59 7.86
CA SER A 24 33.38 -0.21 7.94
C SER A 24 34.44 0.76 8.43
N ASP A 25 34.63 0.81 9.75
CA ASP A 25 35.87 1.31 10.31
C ASP A 25 36.99 0.72 9.46
N LYS A 26 37.81 1.61 8.89
CA LYS A 26 39.02 1.20 8.20
C LYS A 26 39.92 0.59 9.25
N ILE A 27 39.71 -0.69 9.52
CA ILE A 27 40.80 -1.56 9.93
C ILE A 27 41.78 -1.43 8.77
N GLU A 28 42.91 -0.77 9.01
CA GLU A 28 44.07 -0.91 8.15
C GLU A 28 44.46 -2.38 8.21
N VAL A 29 43.79 -3.20 7.39
CA VAL A 29 44.22 -4.54 7.10
C VAL A 29 45.49 -4.35 6.29
N GLN A 30 46.63 -4.32 7.00
CA GLN A 30 47.91 -4.57 6.38
C GLN A 30 47.69 -5.77 5.47
N ASN A 31 47.86 -5.54 4.18
CA ASN A 31 47.66 -6.53 3.13
C ASN A 31 48.83 -7.53 3.18
N SER A 32 48.95 -8.21 4.32
CA SER A 32 49.68 -9.44 4.46
C SER A 32 48.83 -10.44 3.70
N ARG A 33 49.26 -10.81 2.49
CA ARG A 33 48.92 -12.11 1.94
C ARG A 33 49.36 -13.10 3.01
N LYS A 34 48.45 -13.47 3.92
CA LYS A 34 48.70 -14.52 4.89
C LYS A 34 48.86 -15.77 4.04
N ASP A 35 50.10 -16.18 3.84
CA ASP A 35 50.39 -17.45 3.21
C ASP A 35 49.59 -18.50 3.97
N LEU A 36 48.71 -19.19 3.25
CA LEU A 36 47.86 -20.21 3.87
C LEU A 36 48.77 -21.17 4.63
N THR A 37 48.44 -21.42 5.90
CA THR A 37 49.15 -22.41 6.71
C THR A 37 49.14 -23.74 5.96
N ASP A 38 50.18 -24.53 6.08
CA ASP A 38 50.30 -25.78 5.31
C ASP A 38 49.11 -26.72 5.53
N GLU A 39 48.52 -26.71 6.73
CA GLU A 39 47.27 -27.43 7.02
C GLU A 39 46.06 -26.95 6.19
N GLN A 40 45.93 -25.63 5.97
CA GLN A 40 44.87 -25.05 5.15
C GLN A 40 45.07 -25.36 3.67
N LYS A 41 46.33 -25.35 3.19
CA LYS A 41 46.67 -25.78 1.82
C LYS A 41 46.35 -27.26 1.61
N VAL A 42 46.74 -28.11 2.55
CA VAL A 42 46.43 -29.56 2.52
C VAL A 42 44.92 -29.80 2.55
N PHE A 43 44.16 -29.05 3.35
CA PHE A 43 42.70 -29.14 3.38
C PHE A 43 42.07 -28.78 2.02
N LEU A 44 42.53 -27.69 1.39
CA LEU A 44 42.05 -27.26 0.08
C LEU A 44 42.41 -28.26 -1.02
N GLU A 45 43.63 -28.79 -1.02
CA GLU A 45 44.04 -29.84 -1.97
C GLU A 45 43.22 -31.12 -1.77
N ARG A 46 43.00 -31.57 -0.52
CA ARG A 46 42.14 -32.73 -0.24
C ARG A 46 40.68 -32.50 -0.66
N ARG A 47 40.20 -31.24 -0.62
CA ARG A 47 38.87 -30.86 -1.13
C ARG A 47 38.81 -30.86 -2.65
N LYS A 48 39.85 -30.37 -3.33
CA LYS A 48 39.95 -30.42 -4.80
C LYS A 48 40.03 -31.87 -5.29
N PHE A 49 40.84 -32.70 -4.64
CA PHE A 49 41.02 -34.11 -4.99
C PHE A 49 39.70 -34.88 -4.85
N ARG A 50 38.99 -34.74 -3.72
CA ARG A 50 37.64 -35.33 -3.55
C ARG A 50 36.63 -34.87 -4.59
N ARG A 51 36.65 -33.59 -4.97
CA ARG A 51 35.79 -33.08 -6.06
C ARG A 51 36.13 -33.70 -7.41
N LYS A 52 37.41 -33.96 -7.67
CA LYS A 52 37.88 -34.61 -8.90
C LYS A 52 37.47 -36.08 -8.91
N GLU A 53 37.70 -36.82 -7.82
CA GLU A 53 37.24 -38.22 -7.67
C GLU A 53 35.72 -38.34 -7.82
N MET A 54 34.93 -37.46 -7.20
CA MET A 54 33.47 -37.47 -7.35
C MET A 54 33.02 -37.21 -8.81
N ARG A 55 33.75 -36.38 -9.56
CA ARG A 55 33.49 -36.13 -10.99
C ARG A 55 33.92 -37.31 -11.86
N GLU A 56 35.05 -37.94 -11.55
CA GLU A 56 35.53 -39.13 -12.27
C GLU A 56 34.62 -40.34 -12.01
N GLN A 57 34.15 -40.55 -10.78
CA GLN A 57 33.14 -41.56 -10.44
C GLN A 57 31.80 -41.28 -11.13
N GLY A 58 31.34 -40.03 -11.15
CA GLY A 58 30.13 -39.63 -11.90
C GLY A 58 30.27 -39.81 -13.42
N SER A 59 31.45 -39.53 -13.97
CA SER A 59 31.77 -39.73 -15.38
C SER A 59 31.79 -41.22 -15.76
N GLN A 60 32.33 -42.09 -14.90
CA GLN A 60 32.33 -43.53 -15.11
C GLN A 60 30.91 -44.12 -15.10
N LEU A 61 30.02 -43.61 -14.23
CA LEU A 61 28.60 -43.97 -14.22
C LEU A 61 27.85 -43.49 -15.49
N SER A 62 28.24 -42.35 -16.07
CA SER A 62 27.63 -41.85 -17.31
C SER A 62 28.10 -42.55 -18.59
N SER A 63 29.23 -43.28 -18.55
CA SER A 63 29.86 -43.88 -19.73
C SER A 63 29.14 -45.13 -20.25
N SER A 64 28.26 -45.75 -19.46
CA SER A 64 27.47 -46.92 -19.87
C SER A 64 26.11 -46.57 -20.49
N TYR A 65 25.74 -45.28 -20.50
CA TYR A 65 24.45 -44.85 -21.01
C TYR A 65 24.51 -44.72 -22.54
N VAL A 66 23.93 -45.69 -23.24
CA VAL A 66 23.62 -45.56 -24.66
C VAL A 66 22.67 -44.38 -24.81
N SER A 67 23.08 -43.32 -25.49
CA SER A 67 22.24 -42.18 -25.83
C SER A 67 21.19 -42.60 -26.87
N GLY A 68 20.19 -43.37 -26.42
CA GLY A 68 19.01 -43.70 -27.19
C GLY A 68 18.02 -42.54 -27.09
N ASN A 69 17.47 -42.11 -28.22
CA ASN A 69 16.39 -41.14 -28.23
C ASN A 69 15.13 -41.80 -27.64
N LEU A 70 14.77 -41.43 -26.40
CA LEU A 70 13.63 -41.97 -25.64
C LEU A 70 12.31 -41.88 -26.41
N PHE A 71 12.18 -40.86 -27.27
CA PHE A 71 10.97 -40.57 -28.03
C PHE A 71 10.95 -41.20 -29.43
N ALA A 72 11.96 -41.99 -29.81
CA ALA A 72 12.02 -42.65 -31.12
C ALA A 72 11.19 -43.94 -31.21
N SER A 73 10.57 -44.38 -30.12
CA SER A 73 9.72 -45.57 -30.09
C SER A 73 8.33 -45.31 -30.66
N LYS A 74 7.63 -46.38 -31.07
CA LYS A 74 6.27 -46.29 -31.58
C LYS A 74 5.30 -45.91 -30.44
N PRO A 75 4.56 -44.79 -30.53
CA PRO A 75 3.60 -44.40 -29.49
C PRO A 75 2.35 -45.30 -29.47
N LEU A 76 1.59 -45.23 -28.38
CA LEU A 76 0.38 -46.05 -28.15
C LEU A 76 -0.77 -45.79 -29.14
N GLY A 77 -0.75 -44.66 -29.88
CA GLY A 77 -1.69 -44.38 -30.97
C GLY A 77 -3.16 -44.17 -30.55
N ILE A 78 -3.45 -44.05 -29.26
CA ILE A 78 -4.81 -43.88 -28.72
C ILE A 78 -5.38 -42.50 -29.05
N PHE A 79 -4.52 -41.47 -29.05
CA PHE A 79 -4.92 -40.09 -29.32
C PHE A 79 -4.50 -39.68 -30.74
N PRO A 80 -5.43 -39.29 -31.62
CA PRO A 80 -5.10 -38.83 -32.97
C PRO A 80 -4.38 -37.48 -32.92
N PRO A 81 -3.35 -37.26 -33.75
CA PRO A 81 -2.69 -35.96 -33.84
C PRO A 81 -3.70 -34.92 -34.35
N GLY A 82 -3.93 -33.85 -33.58
CA GLY A 82 -4.87 -32.79 -33.93
C GLY A 82 -6.25 -32.88 -33.28
N PHE A 83 -6.40 -33.62 -32.18
CA PHE A 83 -7.58 -33.52 -31.32
C PHE A 83 -7.75 -32.06 -30.85
N LYS A 84 -8.89 -31.45 -31.16
CA LYS A 84 -9.29 -30.14 -30.65
C LYS A 84 -10.21 -30.38 -29.48
N GLU A 85 -9.88 -29.81 -28.33
CA GLU A 85 -10.78 -29.78 -27.19
C GLU A 85 -12.11 -29.14 -27.62
N LYS A 86 -13.21 -29.76 -27.20
CA LYS A 86 -14.55 -29.18 -27.36
C LYS A 86 -14.79 -28.36 -26.11
N ASP A 87 -15.05 -27.07 -26.28
CA ASP A 87 -15.43 -26.20 -25.17
C ASP A 87 -16.74 -26.72 -24.56
N CYS A 88 -16.65 -27.40 -23.42
CA CYS A 88 -17.80 -27.72 -22.60
C CYS A 88 -18.21 -26.44 -21.88
N ASN A 89 -19.43 -25.96 -22.14
CA ASN A 89 -20.00 -24.74 -21.54
C ASN A 89 -20.36 -24.90 -20.04
N ILE A 90 -19.66 -25.76 -19.31
CA ILE A 90 -19.87 -26.02 -17.89
C ILE A 90 -18.64 -25.46 -17.18
N ASP A 91 -18.78 -24.23 -16.69
CA ASP A 91 -17.75 -23.53 -15.94
C ASP A 91 -17.62 -24.13 -14.54
N LEU A 92 -16.57 -24.91 -14.30
CA LEU A 92 -16.30 -25.62 -13.05
C LEU A 92 -15.34 -24.82 -12.15
N LYS A 93 -15.72 -23.58 -11.84
CA LYS A 93 -14.90 -22.61 -11.09
C LYS A 93 -14.20 -23.19 -9.87
N THR A 94 -14.89 -23.98 -9.06
CA THR A 94 -14.31 -24.55 -7.83
C THR A 94 -13.18 -25.54 -8.12
N TRP A 95 -13.28 -26.32 -9.19
CA TRP A 95 -12.22 -27.25 -9.58
C TRP A 95 -11.02 -26.51 -10.15
N ASP A 96 -11.26 -25.46 -10.93
CA ASP A 96 -10.21 -24.60 -11.47
C ASP A 96 -9.48 -23.84 -10.36
N GLU A 97 -10.20 -23.29 -9.37
CA GLU A 97 -9.63 -22.67 -8.17
C GLU A 97 -8.80 -23.67 -7.35
N CYS A 98 -9.29 -24.92 -7.18
CA CYS A 98 -8.53 -25.96 -6.49
C CYS A 98 -7.23 -26.31 -7.22
N LEU A 99 -7.31 -26.46 -8.55
CA LEU A 99 -6.16 -26.74 -9.39
C LEU A 99 -5.15 -25.59 -9.35
N GLN A 100 -5.63 -24.35 -9.45
CA GLN A 100 -4.80 -23.16 -9.36
C GLN A 100 -4.07 -23.08 -8.01
N ARG A 101 -4.77 -23.32 -6.90
CA ARG A 101 -4.18 -23.36 -5.56
C ARG A 101 -3.10 -24.45 -5.45
N ASP A 102 -3.34 -25.65 -5.99
CA ASP A 102 -2.35 -26.73 -5.97
C ASP A 102 -1.11 -26.38 -6.81
N LEU A 103 -1.30 -25.74 -7.97
CA LEU A 103 -0.22 -25.22 -8.80
C LEU A 103 0.57 -24.13 -8.07
N GLU A 104 -0.09 -23.20 -7.39
CA GLU A 104 0.54 -22.15 -6.60
C GLU A 104 1.40 -22.74 -5.48
N ILE A 105 0.93 -23.77 -4.77
CA ILE A 105 1.71 -24.46 -3.72
C ILE A 105 2.96 -25.13 -4.30
N ILE A 106 2.86 -25.74 -5.48
CA ILE A 106 4.00 -26.38 -6.16
C ILE A 106 4.98 -25.32 -6.67
N MET A 107 4.47 -24.20 -7.16
CA MET A 107 5.26 -23.11 -7.74
C MET A 107 5.94 -22.23 -6.69
N THR A 108 5.38 -22.14 -5.47
CA THR A 108 5.92 -21.32 -4.38
C THR A 108 6.82 -22.14 -3.45
N PRO A 109 8.15 -22.14 -3.64
CA PRO A 109 9.04 -22.81 -2.70
C PRO A 109 9.03 -22.09 -1.35
N ARG A 110 9.48 -22.78 -0.30
CA ARG A 110 9.70 -22.13 1.00
C ARG A 110 10.77 -21.03 0.86
N PRO A 111 10.60 -19.89 1.56
CA PRO A 111 11.55 -18.79 1.49
C PRO A 111 12.94 -19.25 1.95
N LYS A 112 13.96 -18.92 1.16
CA LYS A 112 15.34 -19.32 1.40
C LYS A 112 16.11 -18.29 2.24
N ASN A 113 15.65 -17.05 2.23
CA ASN A 113 16.31 -15.91 2.87
C ASN A 113 15.29 -15.03 3.61
N PHE A 114 15.76 -14.25 4.59
CA PHE A 114 14.92 -13.32 5.36
C PHE A 114 14.27 -12.25 4.47
N LEU A 115 14.96 -11.81 3.40
CA LEU A 115 14.41 -10.83 2.45
C LEU A 115 13.19 -11.38 1.70
N GLU A 116 13.23 -12.66 1.33
CA GLU A 116 12.12 -13.32 0.65
C GLU A 116 10.93 -13.47 1.60
N GLU A 117 11.20 -13.77 2.87
CA GLU A 117 10.17 -13.74 3.91
C GLU A 117 9.56 -12.35 4.06
N MET A 118 10.36 -11.28 4.12
CA MET A 118 9.87 -9.91 4.18
C MET A 118 9.01 -9.54 2.96
N ILE A 119 9.39 -9.97 1.75
CA ILE A 119 8.58 -9.79 0.54
C ILE A 119 7.23 -10.48 0.72
N LEU A 120 7.22 -11.77 1.10
CA LEU A 120 5.99 -12.50 1.36
C LEU A 120 5.13 -11.87 2.46
N MET A 121 5.74 -11.28 3.48
CA MET A 121 5.01 -10.58 4.54
C MET A 121 4.43 -9.25 4.06
N THR A 122 5.12 -8.56 3.15
CA THR A 122 4.65 -7.32 2.52
C THR A 122 3.50 -7.61 1.56
N ASP A 123 3.62 -8.66 0.72
CA ASP A 123 2.56 -9.11 -0.19
C ASP A 123 1.28 -9.52 0.57
N LYS A 124 1.44 -10.04 1.79
CA LYS A 124 0.32 -10.36 2.70
C LYS A 124 -0.26 -9.17 3.45
N GLY A 125 0.37 -7.99 3.37
CA GLY A 125 -0.02 -6.79 4.12
C GLY A 125 0.31 -6.84 5.62
N MET A 126 1.22 -7.73 6.06
CA MET A 126 1.67 -7.77 7.46
C MET A 126 2.76 -6.74 7.75
N LEU A 127 3.58 -6.42 6.76
CA LEU A 127 4.57 -5.34 6.84
C LEU A 127 4.04 -4.09 6.13
N TRP A 128 4.55 -2.93 6.55
CA TRP A 128 4.25 -1.67 5.87
C TRP A 128 4.95 -1.60 4.52
N GLU A 129 4.22 -1.10 3.54
CA GLU A 129 4.79 -0.79 2.24
C GLU A 129 5.74 0.41 2.35
N LEU A 130 6.81 0.37 1.56
CA LEU A 130 7.82 1.43 1.53
C LEU A 130 7.71 2.20 0.21
N PRO A 131 7.86 3.53 0.23
CA PRO A 131 8.14 4.41 1.37
C PRO A 131 6.94 4.57 2.32
N LEU A 132 7.21 4.75 3.62
CA LEU A 132 6.16 4.88 4.64
C LEU A 132 5.29 6.11 4.35
N ASN A 133 3.99 5.88 4.09
CA ASN A 133 2.98 6.93 4.00
C ASN A 133 2.12 6.92 5.27
N ASN A 134 2.02 8.06 5.96
CA ASN A 134 1.18 8.19 7.16
C ASN A 134 -0.32 8.10 6.85
N GLU A 135 -0.71 8.32 5.59
CA GLU A 135 -2.10 8.24 5.13
C GLU A 135 -2.45 6.84 4.58
N PHE A 136 -1.54 5.86 4.72
CA PHE A 136 -1.77 4.50 4.24
C PHE A 136 -2.98 3.86 4.94
N GLY A 137 -3.92 3.34 4.14
CA GLY A 137 -5.17 2.75 4.61
C GLY A 137 -6.33 3.73 4.73
N ILE A 138 -6.12 5.01 4.45
CA ILE A 138 -7.21 5.95 4.13
C ILE A 138 -7.50 5.80 2.64
N ASN A 139 -8.76 5.54 2.28
CA ASN A 139 -9.12 5.40 0.87
C ASN A 139 -9.05 6.77 0.18
N ASP A 140 -8.24 6.91 -0.86
CA ASP A 140 -8.13 8.17 -1.63
C ASP A 140 -9.48 8.63 -2.20
N GLU A 141 -10.39 7.69 -2.49
CA GLU A 141 -11.76 7.97 -2.95
C GLU A 141 -12.65 8.56 -1.84
N GLU A 142 -12.31 8.34 -0.57
CA GLU A 142 -12.97 8.89 0.61
C GLU A 142 -12.39 10.25 1.01
N ILE A 143 -11.23 10.63 0.47
CA ILE A 143 -10.62 11.93 0.71
C ILE A 143 -11.40 13.00 -0.06
N GLU A 144 -12.36 13.59 0.63
CA GLU A 144 -13.15 14.67 0.10
C GLU A 144 -12.29 15.91 -0.23
N PRO A 145 -12.57 16.62 -1.33
CA PRO A 145 -11.85 17.83 -1.68
C PRO A 145 -11.87 18.89 -0.57
N PHE A 146 -10.74 19.57 -0.35
CA PHE A 146 -10.59 20.56 0.73
C PHE A 146 -11.66 21.67 0.70
N HIS A 147 -12.15 22.04 -0.48
CA HIS A 147 -13.14 23.10 -0.65
C HIS A 147 -14.49 22.74 0.01
N LEU A 148 -14.80 21.46 0.17
CA LEU A 148 -15.99 21.00 0.90
C LEU A 148 -15.81 21.13 2.41
N HIS A 149 -14.59 20.92 2.92
CA HIS A 149 -14.29 21.10 4.34
C HIS A 149 -14.22 22.58 4.76
N VAL A 150 -13.82 23.47 3.85
CA VAL A 150 -13.60 24.90 4.14
C VAL A 150 -14.84 25.74 3.85
N PHE A 151 -15.52 25.53 2.71
CA PHE A 151 -16.63 26.39 2.28
C PHE A 151 -17.99 25.80 2.64
N LEU A 152 -18.32 25.85 3.93
CA LEU A 152 -19.59 25.35 4.47
C LEU A 152 -20.76 26.33 4.33
N GLU A 153 -20.50 27.58 3.93
CA GLU A 153 -21.51 28.65 3.82
C GLU A 153 -22.66 28.31 2.89
N LYS A 154 -22.41 27.48 1.86
CA LYS A 154 -23.43 27.01 0.92
C LYS A 154 -24.59 26.27 1.61
N HIS A 155 -24.32 25.61 2.73
CA HIS A 155 -25.33 24.89 3.50
C HIS A 155 -26.10 25.79 4.49
N LEU A 156 -25.69 27.04 4.67
CA LEU A 156 -26.40 28.01 5.52
C LEU A 156 -27.49 28.77 4.76
N GLU A 157 -27.32 28.96 3.45
CA GLU A 157 -28.23 29.78 2.64
C GLU A 157 -29.64 29.20 2.53
N SER A 158 -29.83 27.91 2.80
CA SER A 158 -31.13 27.23 2.71
C SER A 158 -32.14 27.68 3.77
N TRP A 159 -31.70 27.92 5.01
CA TRP A 159 -32.61 28.18 6.14
C TRP A 159 -32.25 29.41 6.98
N CYS A 160 -31.00 29.89 6.95
CA CYS A 160 -30.55 30.98 7.79
C CYS A 160 -30.85 32.36 7.16
N PRO A 161 -31.41 33.33 7.91
CA PRO A 161 -31.54 34.70 7.45
C PRO A 161 -30.20 35.32 7.02
N LYS A 162 -30.23 36.23 6.03
CA LYS A 162 -29.02 36.91 5.51
C LYS A 162 -28.42 37.91 6.51
N THR A 163 -29.23 38.44 7.40
CA THR A 163 -28.84 39.45 8.40
C THR A 163 -29.46 39.09 9.74
N GLY A 164 -28.67 39.13 10.81
CA GLY A 164 -29.16 38.93 12.17
C GLY A 164 -28.14 38.27 13.11
N PRO A 165 -28.45 38.18 14.41
CA PRO A 165 -27.58 37.55 15.40
C PRO A 165 -27.39 36.05 15.14
N ILE A 166 -28.43 35.37 14.62
CA ILE A 166 -28.36 33.94 14.24
C ILE A 166 -27.34 33.74 13.12
N ARG A 167 -27.30 34.64 12.13
CA ARG A 167 -26.34 34.59 11.03
C ARG A 167 -24.90 34.71 11.55
N HIS A 168 -24.65 35.68 12.44
CA HIS A 168 -23.34 35.87 13.03
C HIS A 168 -22.89 34.65 13.86
N PHE A 169 -23.80 34.05 14.63
CA PHE A 169 -23.51 32.83 15.37
C PHE A 169 -23.17 31.66 14.42
N MET A 170 -23.97 31.45 13.37
CA MET A 170 -23.74 30.37 12.42
C MET A 170 -22.44 30.56 11.62
N GLU A 171 -22.05 31.79 11.32
CA GLU A 171 -20.74 32.11 10.72
C GLU A 171 -19.58 31.69 11.65
N LEU A 172 -19.70 31.89 12.96
CA LEU A 172 -18.69 31.41 13.91
C LEU A 172 -18.65 29.88 13.96
N VAL A 173 -19.81 29.22 13.91
CA VAL A 173 -19.90 27.76 13.87
C VAL A 173 -19.24 27.22 12.60
N THR A 174 -19.54 27.78 11.43
CA THR A 174 -18.93 27.32 10.17
C THR A 174 -17.43 27.58 10.13
N VAL A 175 -16.95 28.72 10.64
CA VAL A 175 -15.51 28.98 10.81
C VAL A 175 -14.87 27.95 11.75
N GLY A 176 -15.54 27.59 12.85
CA GLY A 176 -15.07 26.54 13.76
C GLY A 176 -14.98 25.17 13.10
N LEU A 177 -16.02 24.77 12.37
CA LEU A 177 -16.06 23.51 11.62
C LEU A 177 -15.02 23.47 10.49
N SER A 178 -14.75 24.60 9.83
CA SER A 178 -13.76 24.67 8.74
C SER A 178 -12.34 24.35 9.22
N LYS A 179 -12.00 24.74 10.46
CA LYS A 179 -10.68 24.54 11.06
C LYS A 179 -10.49 23.16 11.68
N ASN A 180 -11.50 22.30 11.66
CA ASN A 180 -11.43 20.97 12.26
C ASN A 180 -10.92 19.92 11.25
N PRO A 181 -9.72 19.32 11.46
CA PRO A 181 -9.17 18.27 10.61
C PRO A 181 -9.69 16.86 10.96
N TYR A 182 -10.35 16.67 12.11
CA TYR A 182 -10.76 15.35 12.61
C TYR A 182 -12.21 14.96 12.23
N MET A 183 -12.90 15.77 11.42
CA MET A 183 -14.27 15.52 11.01
C MET A 183 -14.39 15.44 9.48
N SER A 184 -15.10 14.41 9.00
CA SER A 184 -15.55 14.30 7.62
C SER A 184 -16.54 15.41 7.27
N VAL A 185 -16.73 15.71 5.98
CA VAL A 185 -17.67 16.76 5.54
C VAL A 185 -19.09 16.35 5.90
N GLN A 186 -19.44 15.08 5.72
CA GLN A 186 -20.75 14.55 6.10
C GLN A 186 -21.12 14.89 7.54
N LYS A 187 -20.19 14.67 8.48
CA LYS A 187 -20.40 15.00 9.90
C LYS A 187 -20.52 16.50 10.15
N LYS A 188 -19.79 17.33 9.38
CA LYS A 188 -19.92 18.80 9.45
C LYS A 188 -21.30 19.26 8.96
N ILE A 189 -21.81 18.66 7.89
CA ILE A 189 -23.15 18.95 7.35
C ILE A 189 -24.24 18.53 8.34
N GLU A 190 -24.14 17.34 8.92
CA GLU A 190 -25.06 16.86 9.96
C GLU A 190 -25.09 17.82 11.17
N HIS A 191 -23.94 18.36 11.55
CA HIS A 191 -23.86 19.35 12.64
C HIS A 191 -24.60 20.66 12.31
N ILE A 192 -24.59 21.09 11.05
CA ILE A 192 -25.34 22.27 10.58
C ILE A 192 -26.83 21.98 10.55
N GLN A 193 -27.24 20.81 10.04
CA GLN A 193 -28.64 20.36 10.00
C GLN A 193 -29.24 20.19 11.41
N TRP A 194 -28.42 19.81 12.38
CA TRP A 194 -28.84 19.78 13.78
C TRP A 194 -29.21 21.18 14.29
N PHE A 195 -28.43 22.21 13.95
CA PHE A 195 -28.75 23.60 14.31
C PHE A 195 -30.02 24.10 13.64
N GLU A 196 -30.23 23.75 12.37
CA GLU A 196 -31.47 24.05 11.67
C GLU A 196 -32.68 23.48 12.42
N SER A 197 -32.64 22.17 12.71
CA SER A 197 -33.71 21.48 13.43
C SER A 197 -33.93 22.06 14.83
N TYR A 198 -32.84 22.41 15.53
CA TYR A 198 -32.87 23.00 16.86
C TYR A 198 -33.52 24.39 16.86
N LEU A 199 -33.19 25.23 15.88
CA LEU A 199 -33.72 26.59 15.79
C LEU A 199 -35.16 26.62 15.26
N MET A 200 -35.56 25.65 14.43
CA MET A 200 -36.94 25.51 13.93
C MET A 200 -37.90 24.89 14.95
N ALA A 201 -37.40 24.31 16.05
CA ALA A 201 -38.24 23.80 17.12
C ALA A 201 -39.08 24.91 17.77
N SER A 202 -40.39 24.66 17.93
CA SER A 202 -41.38 25.63 18.40
C SER A 202 -40.98 26.31 19.71
N ASP A 203 -40.43 25.55 20.66
CA ASP A 203 -40.02 26.03 21.98
C ASP A 203 -38.99 27.18 21.93
N LYS A 204 -38.20 27.29 20.85
CA LYS A 204 -37.15 28.31 20.71
C LYS A 204 -37.57 29.49 19.87
N GLN A 205 -38.44 29.26 18.88
CA GLN A 205 -39.08 30.32 18.13
C GLN A 205 -39.84 31.27 19.08
N GLU A 206 -40.47 30.74 20.13
CA GLU A 206 -41.08 31.54 21.19
C GLU A 206 -40.07 32.44 21.91
N ILE A 207 -38.89 31.91 22.26
CA ILE A 207 -37.83 32.68 22.93
C ILE A 207 -37.31 33.81 22.04
N PHE A 208 -37.10 33.56 20.75
CA PHE A 208 -36.66 34.59 19.81
C PHE A 208 -37.69 35.71 19.65
N ASN A 209 -38.99 35.36 19.57
CA ASN A 209 -40.06 36.34 19.51
C ASN A 209 -40.13 37.21 20.78
N ILE A 210 -39.92 36.61 21.95
CA ILE A 210 -39.84 37.36 23.21
C ILE A 210 -38.64 38.32 23.20
N MET A 211 -37.46 37.88 22.76
CA MET A 211 -36.27 38.74 22.69
C MET A 211 -36.40 39.89 21.67
N GLU A 212 -37.06 39.67 20.53
CA GLU A 212 -37.35 40.72 19.55
C GLU A 212 -38.33 41.77 20.10
N THR A 213 -39.35 41.34 20.86
CA THR A 213 -40.29 42.27 21.48
C THR A 213 -39.65 43.13 22.57
N GLU A 214 -38.79 42.55 23.40
CA GLU A 214 -38.06 43.29 24.44
C GLU A 214 -37.09 44.32 23.82
N SER A 215 -36.32 43.95 22.79
CA SER A 215 -35.39 44.87 22.13
C SER A 215 -36.09 46.01 21.37
N SER A 216 -37.31 45.81 20.86
CA SER A 216 -38.14 46.87 20.26
C SER A 216 -38.70 47.86 21.29
N THR A 217 -38.98 47.42 22.51
CA THR A 217 -39.50 48.30 23.58
C THR A 217 -38.48 49.28 24.17
N PHE A 218 -37.18 49.10 23.89
CA PHE A 218 -36.09 49.95 24.41
C PHE A 218 -35.73 51.16 23.55
N LEU A 219 -36.41 51.39 22.41
CA LEU A 219 -36.25 52.64 21.64
C LEU A 219 -37.35 53.64 22.04
N PRO A 220 -37.02 54.71 22.79
CA PRO A 220 -37.97 55.79 23.03
C PRO A 220 -38.29 56.48 21.71
N LYS A 221 -39.59 56.55 21.36
CA LYS A 221 -40.10 57.38 20.28
C LYS A 221 -39.75 58.85 20.58
N SER A 222 -38.86 59.45 19.78
CA SER A 222 -38.66 60.90 19.71
C SER A 222 -39.76 61.55 18.88
#